data_AF-A0A807N779-F1
#
_entry.id   AF-A0A807N779-F1
#
_cell.length_a   1.000
_cell.length_b   1.000
_cell.length_c   1.000
_cell.angle_alpha   90.00
_cell.angle_beta   90.00
_cell.angle_gamma   90.00
#
_symmetry.space_group_name_H-M   'P 1'
#
loop_
_entity.id
_entity.type
_entity.pdbx_description
1 polymer ?
#
loop_
_entity_poly.entity_id
_entity_poly.type
_entity_poly.pdbx_seq_one_letter_code
_entity_poly.pdbx_strand_id
1 'polypeptide(L)'
;MEESGPEEGWAGDNELNTTQPSMDAHPHASPEDAQIAAAVTAATQFVVGWLTADQQQRRQRLEGVAAEALITSFDDPRFTPIAGTQHGPVHVIEAEPMQITTRHRLDNGTAVDVTLIHDPDGTHGWIAITIHT
;
A
#
# COMPACT_ATOMS: atom_id res chain seq x y z
N MET A 1 10.68 76.83 -20.78
CA MET A 1 9.48 76.84 -21.63
C MET A 1 9.08 75.39 -21.78
N GLU A 2 7.88 75.07 -21.28
CA GLU A 2 6.91 74.04 -21.76
C GLU A 2 7.45 72.61 -22.00
N GLU A 3 6.81 71.49 -21.70
CA GLU A 3 5.46 71.06 -21.27
C GLU A 3 5.59 69.52 -21.12
N SER A 4 5.15 68.87 -20.04
CA SER A 4 3.93 68.02 -19.97
C SER A 4 4.28 66.60 -19.47
N GLY A 5 3.60 66.13 -18.42
CA GLY A 5 3.61 64.71 -17.99
C GLY A 5 2.45 63.92 -18.62
N PRO A 6 1.97 62.81 -18.02
CA PRO A 6 2.67 61.75 -17.27
C PRO A 6 2.49 60.37 -17.96
N GLU A 7 3.37 59.40 -17.74
CA GLU A 7 3.00 57.98 -17.92
C GLU A 7 2.96 57.30 -16.56
N GLU A 8 1.76 56.82 -16.28
CA GLU A 8 1.28 56.19 -15.07
C GLU A 8 1.90 54.79 -14.91
N GLY A 9 2.19 54.39 -13.67
CA GLY A 9 2.57 53.01 -13.42
C GLY A 9 3.22 52.71 -12.07
N TRP A 10 2.69 53.27 -10.99
CA TRP A 10 2.75 52.79 -9.61
C TRP A 10 4.07 52.18 -9.08
N ALA A 11 4.76 53.02 -8.31
CA ALA A 11 5.71 52.64 -7.27
C ALA A 11 5.00 52.01 -6.06
N GLY A 12 5.78 51.27 -5.26
CA GLY A 12 5.47 50.87 -3.88
C GLY A 12 5.46 49.34 -3.74
N ASP A 13 6.21 48.69 -2.85
CA ASP A 13 6.87 49.20 -1.67
C ASP A 13 7.98 48.21 -1.26
N ASN A 14 8.95 48.75 -0.53
CA ASN A 14 10.09 48.07 0.03
C ASN A 14 9.64 47.21 1.25
N GLU A 15 10.54 46.37 1.76
CA GLU A 15 10.47 45.72 3.09
C GLU A 15 9.73 44.36 3.17
N LEU A 16 10.49 43.27 3.29
CA LEU A 16 10.80 42.62 4.57
C LEU A 16 11.36 41.21 4.34
N ASN A 17 12.61 41.03 4.75
CA ASN A 17 13.23 39.74 4.96
C ASN A 17 12.49 39.01 6.11
N THR A 18 11.65 38.05 5.76
CA THR A 18 11.20 37.01 6.69
C THR A 18 11.24 35.67 5.98
N THR A 19 12.26 34.90 6.36
CA THR A 19 12.35 33.44 6.35
C THR A 19 11.05 32.69 6.01
N GLN A 20 11.01 32.05 4.85
CA GLN A 20 10.43 30.71 4.73
C GLN A 20 11.52 29.79 4.18
N PRO A 21 11.96 28.76 4.92
CA PRO A 21 12.60 27.64 4.24
C PRO A 21 11.58 27.15 3.21
N SER A 22 12.00 27.01 1.95
CA SER A 22 11.24 26.29 0.94
C SER A 22 10.73 25.03 1.60
N MET A 23 9.42 24.99 1.85
CA MET A 23 8.75 23.78 2.31
C MET A 23 9.12 22.75 1.27
N ASP A 24 9.91 21.77 1.71
CA ASP A 24 10.16 20.51 1.04
C ASP A 24 8.79 20.07 0.52
N ALA A 25 8.61 20.17 -0.79
CA ALA A 25 7.39 19.74 -1.43
C ALA A 25 7.38 18.23 -1.22
N HIS A 26 6.73 17.79 -0.15
CA HIS A 26 6.44 16.39 0.09
C HIS A 26 5.94 15.83 -1.25
N PRO A 27 6.61 14.86 -1.87
CA PRO A 27 6.06 14.27 -3.07
C PRO A 27 4.74 13.62 -2.62
N HIS A 28 3.61 14.20 -3.03
CA HIS A 28 2.33 13.52 -2.92
C HIS A 28 2.50 12.25 -3.75
N ALA A 29 2.53 11.10 -3.07
CA ALA A 29 2.64 9.82 -3.74
C ALA A 29 1.58 9.75 -4.85
N SER A 30 2.00 9.35 -6.05
CA SER A 30 1.08 9.19 -7.17
C SER A 30 -0.08 8.26 -6.77
N PRO A 31 -1.29 8.43 -7.34
CA PRO A 31 -2.43 7.57 -7.01
C PRO A 31 -2.16 6.08 -7.29
N GLU A 32 -1.27 5.77 -8.24
CA GLU A 32 -0.76 4.42 -8.48
C GLU A 32 0.09 3.89 -7.32
N ASP A 33 1.02 4.71 -6.82
CA ASP A 33 1.91 4.37 -5.70
C ASP A 33 1.11 4.13 -4.41
N ALA A 34 0.04 4.92 -4.20
CA ALA A 34 -0.91 4.72 -3.10
C ALA A 34 -1.69 3.39 -3.22
N GLN A 35 -2.11 3.00 -4.43
CA GLN A 35 -2.78 1.72 -4.67
C GLN A 35 -1.84 0.54 -4.43
N ILE A 36 -0.59 0.64 -4.90
CA ILE A 36 0.44 -0.37 -4.67
C ILE A 36 0.72 -0.50 -3.17
N ALA A 37 0.87 0.61 -2.45
CA ALA A 37 1.07 0.60 -1.00
C ALA A 37 -0.11 -0.04 -0.24
N ALA A 38 -1.34 0.23 -0.67
CA ALA A 38 -2.54 -0.41 -0.12
C ALA A 38 -2.55 -1.93 -0.36
N ALA A 39 -2.22 -2.37 -1.58
CA ALA A 39 -2.10 -3.78 -1.91
C ALA A 39 -1.01 -4.49 -1.11
N VAL A 40 0.17 -3.86 -0.95
CA VAL A 40 1.26 -4.39 -0.12
C VAL A 40 0.84 -4.51 1.35
N THR A 41 0.06 -3.55 1.85
CA THR A 41 -0.49 -3.59 3.21
C THR A 41 -1.47 -4.76 3.36
N ALA A 42 -2.41 -4.92 2.43
CA ALA A 42 -3.35 -6.04 2.40
C ALA A 42 -2.63 -7.40 2.33
N ALA A 43 -1.63 -7.51 1.44
CA ALA A 43 -0.84 -8.73 1.27
C ALA A 43 -0.06 -9.08 2.55
N THR A 44 0.51 -8.08 3.21
CA THR A 44 1.22 -8.27 4.48
C THR A 44 0.28 -8.76 5.58
N GLN A 45 -0.91 -8.17 5.71
CA GLN A 45 -1.91 -8.64 6.68
C GLN A 45 -2.40 -10.04 6.35
N PHE A 46 -2.62 -10.35 5.08
CA PHE A 46 -2.95 -11.68 4.61
C PHE A 46 -1.88 -12.71 5.00
N VAL A 47 -0.59 -12.45 4.74
CA VAL A 47 0.49 -13.38 5.11
C VAL A 47 0.56 -13.60 6.62
N VAL A 48 0.43 -12.54 7.42
CA VAL A 48 0.37 -12.66 8.89
C VAL A 48 -0.82 -13.50 9.33
N GLY A 49 -1.99 -13.31 8.72
CA GLY A 49 -3.17 -14.13 8.95
C GLY A 49 -2.93 -15.58 8.59
N TRP A 50 -2.46 -15.85 7.37
CA TRP A 50 -2.22 -17.19 6.82
C TRP A 50 -1.22 -18.00 7.66
N LEU A 51 -0.15 -17.38 8.17
CA LEU A 51 0.85 -18.02 9.04
C LEU A 51 0.32 -18.32 10.46
N THR A 52 -0.86 -17.81 10.83
CA THR A 52 -1.43 -18.02 12.17
C THR A 52 -1.79 -19.49 12.37
N ALA A 53 -1.24 -20.12 13.42
CA ALA A 53 -1.42 -21.55 13.70
C ALA A 53 -2.86 -21.92 14.12
N ASP A 54 -3.46 -21.10 14.98
CA ASP A 54 -4.84 -21.30 15.43
C ASP A 54 -5.84 -21.02 14.30
N GLN A 55 -6.73 -21.96 14.02
CA GLN A 55 -7.67 -21.86 12.91
C GLN A 55 -8.67 -20.71 13.09
N GLN A 56 -9.24 -20.56 14.29
CA GLN A 56 -10.24 -19.54 14.55
C GLN A 56 -9.62 -18.14 14.43
N GLN A 57 -8.43 -17.95 15.01
CA GLN A 57 -7.69 -16.70 14.92
C GLN A 57 -7.21 -16.42 13.49
N ARG A 58 -6.78 -17.44 12.74
CA ARG A 58 -6.45 -17.30 11.31
C ARG A 58 -7.66 -16.77 10.55
N ARG A 59 -8.83 -17.39 10.71
CA ARG A 59 -10.05 -16.95 10.05
C ARG A 59 -10.34 -15.48 10.33
N GLN A 60 -10.36 -15.10 11.60
CA GLN A 60 -10.61 -13.72 12.04
C GLN A 60 -9.63 -12.70 11.45
N ARG A 61 -8.36 -13.09 11.27
CA ARG A 61 -7.33 -12.22 10.67
C ARG A 61 -7.44 -12.13 9.15
N LEU A 62 -8.03 -13.14 8.51
CA LEU A 62 -8.19 -13.19 7.06
C LEU A 62 -9.52 -12.58 6.58
N GLU A 63 -10.51 -12.46 7.48
CA GLU A 63 -11.76 -11.75 7.20
C GLU A 63 -11.49 -10.32 6.72
N GLY A 64 -12.01 -9.98 5.54
CA GLY A 64 -11.85 -8.64 4.94
C GLY A 64 -10.49 -8.36 4.29
N VAL A 65 -9.56 -9.32 4.27
CA VAL A 65 -8.26 -9.23 3.56
C VAL A 65 -8.02 -10.37 2.57
N ALA A 66 -8.81 -11.44 2.64
CA ALA A 66 -8.82 -12.54 1.70
C ALA A 66 -10.24 -12.87 1.22
N ALA A 67 -10.36 -13.37 0.00
CA ALA A 67 -11.62 -13.89 -0.52
C ALA A 67 -12.12 -15.08 0.31
N GLU A 68 -13.44 -15.15 0.54
CA GLU A 68 -14.05 -16.18 1.39
C GLU A 68 -13.73 -17.61 0.93
N ALA A 69 -13.66 -17.83 -0.39
CA ALA A 69 -13.26 -19.12 -0.97
C ALA A 69 -11.83 -19.52 -0.57
N LEU A 70 -10.91 -18.56 -0.53
CA LEU A 70 -9.52 -18.80 -0.11
C LEU A 70 -9.46 -19.09 1.40
N ILE A 71 -10.18 -18.33 2.22
CA ILE A 71 -10.28 -18.57 3.67
C ILE A 71 -10.81 -19.99 3.94
N THR A 72 -11.87 -20.38 3.24
CA THR A 72 -12.48 -21.71 3.36
C THR A 72 -11.49 -22.84 3.05
N SER A 73 -10.57 -22.62 2.12
CA SER A 73 -9.52 -23.60 1.81
C SER A 73 -8.54 -23.84 2.97
N PHE A 74 -8.36 -22.86 3.86
CA PHE A 74 -7.50 -22.96 5.04
C PHE A 74 -8.21 -23.50 6.28
N ASP A 75 -9.52 -23.73 6.19
CA ASP A 75 -10.30 -24.38 7.25
C ASP A 75 -10.25 -25.90 7.20
N ASP A 76 -9.67 -26.47 6.14
CA ASP A 76 -9.44 -27.91 6.07
C ASP A 76 -8.56 -28.32 7.26
N PRO A 77 -8.97 -29.32 8.07
CA PRO A 77 -8.22 -29.74 9.25
C PRO A 77 -6.83 -30.30 8.92
N ARG A 78 -6.55 -30.61 7.65
CA ARG A 78 -5.24 -31.05 7.15
C ARG A 78 -4.34 -29.88 6.78
N PHE A 79 -4.89 -28.67 6.63
CA PHE A 79 -4.11 -27.48 6.36
C PHE A 79 -3.22 -27.18 7.57
N THR A 80 -1.90 -27.16 7.35
CA THR A 80 -0.91 -26.76 8.35
C THR A 80 -0.17 -25.54 7.81
N PRO A 81 -0.28 -24.36 8.44
CA PRO A 81 0.43 -23.17 7.99
C PRO A 81 1.94 -23.38 8.11
N ILE A 82 2.69 -22.71 7.25
CA ILE A 82 4.15 -22.71 7.34
C ILE A 82 4.58 -22.03 8.63
N ALA A 83 5.52 -22.63 9.36
CA ALA A 83 6.14 -21.99 10.52
C ALA A 83 7.10 -20.90 10.04
N GLY A 84 6.86 -19.66 10.45
CA GLY A 84 7.72 -18.53 10.13
C GLY A 84 7.02 -17.20 10.33
N THR A 85 7.77 -16.14 10.04
CA THR A 85 7.35 -14.75 10.08
C THR A 85 7.85 -14.05 8.82
N GLN A 86 7.14 -13.00 8.41
CA GLN A 86 7.60 -12.17 7.30
C GLN A 86 8.96 -11.54 7.63
N HIS A 87 9.89 -11.64 6.69
CA HIS A 87 11.25 -11.16 6.80
C HIS A 87 11.60 -10.21 5.66
N GLY A 88 12.00 -8.99 6.01
CA GLY A 88 12.43 -7.97 5.05
C GLY A 88 11.28 -7.29 4.29
N PRO A 89 11.61 -6.48 3.27
CA PRO A 89 10.63 -5.76 2.47
C PRO A 89 9.82 -6.70 1.57
N VAL A 90 8.56 -6.35 1.34
CA VAL A 90 7.71 -7.00 0.34
C VAL A 90 8.08 -6.49 -1.04
N HIS A 91 8.17 -7.40 -2.01
CA HIS A 91 8.46 -7.05 -3.39
C HIS A 91 7.19 -7.15 -4.25
N VAL A 92 6.91 -6.14 -5.06
CA VAL A 92 5.85 -6.21 -6.08
C VAL A 92 6.42 -6.90 -7.31
N ILE A 93 5.81 -8.00 -7.73
CA ILE A 93 6.24 -8.81 -8.87
C ILE A 93 5.52 -8.35 -10.14
N GLU A 94 4.22 -8.06 -10.01
CA GLU A 94 3.37 -7.58 -11.09
C GLU A 94 2.37 -6.58 -10.50
N ALA A 95 2.15 -5.46 -11.19
CA ALA A 95 1.18 -4.45 -10.79
C ALA A 95 0.32 -4.04 -11.99
N GLU A 96 -0.95 -4.39 -11.92
CA GLU A 96 -1.99 -3.98 -12.85
C GLU A 96 -3.11 -3.25 -12.07
N PRO A 97 -3.92 -2.41 -12.73
CA PRO A 97 -4.95 -1.62 -12.05
C PRO A 97 -5.98 -2.44 -11.24
N MET A 98 -6.23 -3.68 -11.65
CA MET A 98 -7.20 -4.57 -10.99
C MET A 98 -6.56 -5.75 -10.27
N GLN A 99 -5.25 -5.96 -10.44
CA GLN A 99 -4.55 -7.13 -9.91
C GLN A 99 -3.10 -6.79 -9.56
N ILE A 100 -2.66 -7.17 -8.37
CA ILE A 100 -1.27 -7.01 -7.95
C ILE A 100 -0.77 -8.34 -7.40
N THR A 101 0.44 -8.74 -7.79
CA THR A 101 1.13 -9.88 -7.20
C THR A 101 2.33 -9.41 -6.40
N THR A 102 2.38 -9.78 -5.13
CA THR A 102 3.49 -9.48 -4.21
C THR A 102 4.24 -10.75 -3.84
N ARG A 103 5.53 -10.60 -3.50
CA ARG A 103 6.39 -11.65 -2.97
C ARG A 103 6.87 -11.28 -1.58
N HIS A 104 6.61 -12.17 -0.65
CA HIS A 104 7.01 -12.10 0.74
C HIS A 104 8.12 -13.14 0.97
N ARG A 105 9.19 -12.77 1.67
CA ARG A 105 10.16 -13.75 2.16
C ARG A 105 9.87 -14.04 3.62
N LEU A 106 9.95 -15.30 4.01
CA LEU A 106 9.88 -15.71 5.41
C LEU A 106 11.28 -15.87 5.99
N ASP A 107 11.41 -15.83 7.31
CA ASP A 107 12.71 -16.01 8.00
C ASP A 107 13.34 -17.39 7.75
N ASN A 108 12.53 -18.40 7.43
CA ASN A 108 12.96 -19.75 7.09
C ASN A 108 13.46 -19.88 5.63
N GLY A 109 13.45 -18.79 4.85
CA GLY A 109 13.88 -18.75 3.46
C GLY A 109 12.81 -19.06 2.42
N THR A 110 11.60 -19.47 2.83
CA THR A 110 10.45 -19.66 1.92
C THR A 110 10.04 -18.33 1.30
N ALA A 111 9.79 -18.33 -0.01
CA ALA A 111 9.14 -17.23 -0.70
C ALA A 111 7.64 -17.52 -0.80
N VAL A 112 6.81 -16.51 -0.62
CA VAL A 112 5.35 -16.60 -0.70
C VAL A 112 4.88 -15.55 -1.67
N ASP A 113 4.26 -15.98 -2.76
CA ASP A 113 3.63 -15.10 -3.73
C ASP A 113 2.15 -14.99 -3.42
N VAL A 114 1.65 -13.76 -3.33
CA VAL A 114 0.24 -13.45 -3.04
C VAL A 114 -0.31 -12.65 -4.19
N THR A 115 -1.39 -13.12 -4.79
CA THR A 115 -2.12 -12.38 -5.82
C THR A 115 -3.37 -11.77 -5.19
N LEU A 116 -3.51 -10.46 -5.38
CA LEU A 116 -4.63 -9.66 -4.88
C LEU A 116 -5.41 -9.07 -6.04
N ILE A 117 -6.72 -8.93 -5.86
CA ILE A 117 -7.58 -8.15 -6.76
C ILE A 117 -8.07 -6.89 -6.07
N HIS A 118 -8.28 -5.85 -6.87
CA HIS A 118 -8.85 -4.60 -6.39
C HIS A 118 -10.30 -4.84 -5.99
N ASP A 119 -10.62 -4.55 -4.73
CA ASP A 119 -11.94 -4.71 -4.13
C ASP A 119 -12.26 -3.43 -3.36
N PRO A 120 -13.00 -2.49 -3.96
CA PRO A 120 -13.21 -1.16 -3.38
C PRO A 120 -14.03 -1.19 -2.08
N ASP A 121 -14.77 -2.28 -1.84
CA ASP A 121 -15.54 -2.51 -0.63
C ASP A 121 -14.70 -3.19 0.48
N GLY A 122 -13.49 -3.66 0.14
CA GLY A 122 -12.58 -4.35 1.05
C GLY A 122 -11.82 -3.41 1.97
N THR A 123 -11.40 -3.91 3.13
CA THR A 123 -10.76 -3.12 4.22
C THR A 123 -9.59 -2.26 3.75
N HIS A 124 -8.81 -2.76 2.79
CA HIS A 124 -7.63 -2.08 2.23
C HIS A 124 -7.79 -1.75 0.74
N GLY A 125 -8.99 -1.86 0.18
CA GLY A 125 -9.21 -1.74 -1.27
C GLY A 125 -8.68 -2.93 -2.09
N TRP A 126 -8.16 -3.96 -1.42
CA TRP A 126 -7.55 -5.14 -2.03
C TRP A 126 -7.82 -6.38 -1.19
N ILE A 127 -8.09 -7.50 -1.87
CA ILE A 127 -8.26 -8.80 -1.22
C ILE A 127 -7.38 -9.86 -1.89
N ALA A 128 -6.76 -10.72 -1.08
CA ALA A 128 -5.99 -11.85 -1.58
C ALA A 128 -6.92 -12.95 -2.13
N ILE A 129 -6.62 -13.43 -3.34
CA ILE A 129 -7.39 -14.50 -4.01
C ILE A 129 -6.58 -15.78 -4.20
N THR A 130 -5.25 -15.67 -4.24
CA THR A 130 -4.36 -16.80 -4.46
C THR A 130 -3.08 -16.63 -3.66
N ILE A 131 -2.52 -17.75 -3.21
CA ILE A 131 -1.21 -17.83 -2.56
C ILE A 131 -0.40 -19.01 -3.14
N HIS A 132 0.88 -18.79 -3.39
CA HIS A 132 1.85 -19.80 -3.80
C HIS A 132 3.10 -19.74 -2.93
N THR A 133 3.73 -20.89 -2.68
CA THR A 133 4.93 -21.05 -1.83
C THR A 133 6.03 -21.75 -2.60
#